data_AF-A0A482VEN4-F1
#
_entry.id   AF-A0A482VEN4-F1
#
_cell.length_a   1.000
_cell.length_b   1.000
_cell.length_c   1.000
_cell.angle_alpha   90.00
_cell.angle_beta   90.00
_cell.angle_gamma   90.00
#
_symmetry.space_group_name_H-M   'P 1'
#
loop_
_entity.id
_entity.type
_entity.pdbx_description
1 polymer ?
#
loop_
_entity_poly.entity_id
_entity_poly.type
_entity_poly.pdbx_seq_one_letter_code
_entity_poly.pdbx_strand_id
1 'polypeptide(L)'
;MEQANIERCLKGMVDYEDIKHIIDVEWPEECFRCTNVVVGNPLSGKRNFNQWARKEDPQMEQGLSKICKQRYPEIQDINTDQGIAYMTTMTKYKNTEGEVQTNEKYIFKVESGETSEDLWNRLKLLKQEMEKKERYRVPIPKQESMEQEVVKKFAEAVFREFNIMVNIQTKK
;
A
#
# COMPACT_ATOMS: atom_id res chain seq x y z
N MET A 1 -12.16 2.01 28.83
CA MET A 1 -10.69 1.90 28.98
C MET A 1 -10.18 1.09 27.79
N GLU A 2 -10.62 1.42 26.57
CA GLU A 2 -10.84 0.43 25.50
C GLU A 2 -9.53 0.01 24.85
N GLN A 3 -9.16 -1.24 25.14
CA GLN A 3 -7.94 -1.96 24.81
C GLN A 3 -6.63 -1.15 24.55
N ALA A 4 -6.10 -0.31 25.45
CA ALA A 4 -6.65 0.55 26.50
C ALA A 4 -5.91 1.84 26.26
N ASN A 5 -6.53 2.69 25.46
CA ASN A 5 -5.77 3.41 24.47
C ASN A 5 -5.14 2.32 23.50
N ILE A 6 -5.88 1.57 22.63
CA ILE A 6 -5.44 0.84 21.34
C ILE A 6 -4.66 1.78 20.39
N GLU A 7 -4.07 2.74 21.02
CA GLU A 7 -4.71 4.05 20.94
C GLU A 7 -4.05 5.00 21.93
N ARG A 8 -2.96 4.59 22.60
CA ARG A 8 -1.80 5.48 22.51
C ARG A 8 -1.11 5.37 21.15
N CYS A 9 -1.87 4.76 20.24
CA CYS A 9 -1.92 4.77 18.82
C CYS A 9 -0.61 4.24 18.30
N LEU A 10 -0.50 2.93 18.41
CA LEU A 10 0.45 2.08 17.69
C LEU A 10 1.91 2.57 17.82
N LYS A 11 2.35 2.84 19.06
CA LYS A 11 3.77 2.87 19.45
C LYS A 11 4.19 1.48 19.91
N GLY A 12 5.25 0.93 19.32
CA GLY A 12 5.92 -0.30 19.80
C GLY A 12 5.25 -1.62 19.45
N MET A 13 4.29 -1.66 18.53
CA MET A 13 3.80 -2.92 17.95
C MET A 13 4.78 -3.41 16.89
N VAL A 14 5.39 -4.57 17.11
CA VAL A 14 6.50 -5.07 16.28
C VAL A 14 6.07 -6.25 15.41
N ASP A 15 5.09 -7.03 15.86
CA ASP A 15 4.69 -8.28 15.21
C ASP A 15 3.17 -8.47 15.08
N TYR A 16 2.80 -9.56 14.41
CA TYR A 16 1.40 -9.90 14.11
C TYR A 16 0.62 -10.31 15.37
N GLU A 17 1.31 -10.89 16.34
CA GLU A 17 0.73 -11.39 17.58
C GLU A 17 0.25 -10.24 18.47
N ASP A 18 0.98 -9.11 18.46
CA ASP A 18 0.58 -7.88 19.14
C ASP A 18 -0.77 -7.33 18.62
N ILE A 19 -0.99 -7.41 17.31
CA ILE A 19 -2.14 -6.77 16.67
C ILE A 19 -3.36 -7.69 16.52
N LYS A 20 -3.18 -9.01 16.45
CA LYS A 20 -4.30 -9.95 16.23
C LYS A 20 -5.37 -9.88 17.32
N HIS A 21 -5.00 -9.50 18.55
CA HIS A 21 -5.94 -9.40 19.67
C HIS A 21 -6.78 -8.13 19.66
N ILE A 22 -6.39 -7.13 18.88
CA ILE A 22 -7.03 -5.81 18.81
C ILE A 22 -7.68 -5.52 17.45
N ILE A 23 -7.42 -6.37 16.45
CA ILE A 23 -7.86 -6.13 15.06
C ILE A 23 -9.39 -6.20 14.92
N ASP A 24 -10.03 -7.09 15.70
CA ASP A 24 -11.47 -7.32 15.66
C ASP A 24 -12.27 -6.32 16.51
N VAL A 25 -11.60 -5.48 17.28
CA VAL A 25 -12.23 -4.42 18.10
C VAL A 25 -12.39 -3.15 17.27
N GLU A 26 -13.47 -2.40 17.45
CA GLU A 26 -13.68 -1.13 16.74
C GLU A 26 -12.64 -0.08 17.18
N TRP A 27 -11.97 0.59 16.22
CA TRP A 27 -10.92 1.57 16.51
C TRP A 27 -11.44 3.01 16.36
N PRO A 28 -11.17 3.90 17.32
CA PRO A 28 -11.48 5.33 17.20
C PRO A 28 -10.78 5.99 16.01
N GLU A 29 -11.41 6.98 15.37
CA GLU A 29 -10.83 7.68 14.20
C GLU A 29 -9.48 8.35 14.49
N GLU A 30 -9.24 8.79 15.73
CA GLU A 30 -7.95 9.32 16.19
C GLU A 30 -6.78 8.32 16.11
N CYS A 31 -7.08 7.03 15.99
CA CYS A 31 -6.10 5.99 15.75
C CYS A 31 -5.60 5.96 14.32
N PHE A 32 -6.26 6.63 13.38
CA PHE A 32 -5.88 6.65 11.98
C PHE A 32 -5.21 7.97 11.62
N ARG A 33 -3.88 8.03 11.73
CA ARG A 33 -3.11 9.26 11.46
C ARG A 33 -2.52 9.26 10.06
N CYS A 34 -2.11 8.10 9.56
CA CYS A 34 -1.44 7.98 8.27
C CYS A 34 -2.34 7.35 7.20
N THR A 35 -3.41 6.66 7.60
CA THR A 35 -4.30 5.93 6.71
C THR A 35 -5.58 6.70 6.39
N ASN A 36 -5.92 6.80 5.11
CA ASN A 36 -7.15 7.40 4.62
C ASN A 36 -7.85 6.46 3.63
N VAL A 37 -9.19 6.46 3.64
CA VAL A 37 -9.97 5.81 2.57
C VAL A 37 -10.32 6.84 1.51
N VAL A 38 -9.94 6.57 0.26
CA VAL A 38 -10.14 7.48 -0.86
C VAL A 38 -10.89 6.77 -1.98
N VAL A 39 -12.05 7.29 -2.37
CA VAL A 39 -12.77 6.82 -3.55
C VAL A 39 -12.09 7.38 -4.79
N GLY A 40 -11.58 6.52 -5.69
CA GLY A 40 -11.01 6.97 -6.96
C GLY A 40 -9.93 6.06 -7.53
N ASN A 41 -9.51 6.35 -8.77
CA ASN A 41 -8.48 5.58 -9.45
C ASN A 41 -7.08 5.97 -8.94
N PRO A 42 -6.31 5.07 -8.30
CA PRO A 42 -4.92 5.35 -7.90
C PRO A 42 -4.03 5.91 -8.99
N LEU A 43 -4.25 5.41 -10.21
CA LEU A 43 -3.38 5.64 -11.35
C LEU A 43 -3.66 7.00 -11.99
N SER A 44 -4.74 7.69 -11.58
CA SER A 44 -5.12 8.99 -12.15
C SER A 44 -4.18 10.16 -11.77
N GLY A 45 -3.29 9.96 -10.78
CA GLY A 45 -2.39 11.01 -10.29
C GLY A 45 -1.02 11.09 -10.98
N LYS A 46 -0.32 12.23 -10.79
CA LYS A 46 1.10 12.40 -11.14
C LYS A 46 2.08 11.73 -10.15
N ARG A 47 1.58 11.02 -9.14
CA ARG A 47 2.33 10.54 -7.97
C ARG A 47 2.74 9.06 -8.11
N ASN A 48 3.60 8.60 -7.21
CA ASN A 48 3.98 7.18 -7.04
C ASN A 48 2.75 6.29 -6.87
N PHE A 49 2.87 5.04 -7.30
CA PHE A 49 1.79 4.06 -7.28
C PHE A 49 2.28 2.73 -6.71
N ASN A 50 1.44 2.04 -5.95
CA ASN A 50 1.71 0.72 -5.43
C ASN A 50 0.59 -0.19 -5.92
N GLN A 51 0.97 -1.26 -6.63
CA GLN A 51 0.07 -2.31 -7.09
C GLN A 51 0.20 -3.51 -6.16
N TRP A 52 -0.92 -3.94 -5.60
CA TRP A 52 -0.98 -5.26 -4.97
C TRP A 52 -1.45 -6.23 -6.04
N ALA A 53 -0.55 -7.08 -6.52
CA ALA A 53 -0.89 -8.17 -7.40
C ALA A 53 -1.57 -9.26 -6.58
N ARG A 54 -2.82 -9.56 -6.92
CA ARG A 54 -3.50 -10.69 -6.28
C ARG A 54 -2.87 -11.99 -6.78
N LYS A 55 -2.54 -12.91 -5.88
CA LYS A 55 -2.05 -14.26 -6.18
C LYS A 55 -3.05 -15.05 -7.01
N GLU A 56 -4.34 -14.80 -6.79
CA GLU A 56 -5.48 -15.36 -7.52
C GLU A 56 -5.66 -14.74 -8.92
N ASP A 57 -5.00 -13.62 -9.20
CA ASP A 57 -5.01 -12.93 -10.50
C ASP A 57 -3.57 -12.71 -10.99
N PRO A 58 -2.80 -13.79 -11.23
CA PRO A 58 -1.40 -13.69 -11.64
C PRO A 58 -1.25 -13.02 -13.01
N GLN A 59 -2.29 -13.08 -13.83
CA GLN A 59 -2.36 -12.44 -15.14
C GLN A 59 -2.80 -10.97 -15.06
N MET A 60 -3.17 -10.49 -13.86
CA MET A 60 -3.60 -9.12 -13.60
C MET A 60 -4.78 -8.70 -14.50
N GLU A 61 -5.79 -9.56 -14.66
CA GLU A 61 -6.95 -9.37 -15.53
C GLU A 61 -8.16 -8.78 -14.82
N GLN A 62 -8.07 -8.53 -13.51
CA GLN A 62 -9.19 -8.05 -12.71
C GLN A 62 -8.88 -6.73 -11.99
N GLY A 63 -9.95 -5.98 -11.70
CA GLY A 63 -9.90 -4.84 -10.80
C GLY A 63 -8.84 -3.78 -11.14
N LEU A 64 -8.11 -3.32 -10.11
CA LEU A 64 -7.03 -2.36 -10.25
C LEU A 64 -5.79 -2.98 -10.90
N SER A 65 -5.58 -4.29 -10.76
CA SER A 65 -4.50 -5.03 -11.43
C SER A 65 -4.60 -4.91 -12.94
N LYS A 66 -5.80 -5.05 -13.51
CA LYS A 66 -6.05 -4.82 -14.94
C LYS A 66 -5.68 -3.44 -15.40
N ILE A 67 -6.09 -2.41 -14.66
CA ILE A 67 -5.82 -1.02 -15.02
C ILE A 67 -4.31 -0.73 -14.91
N CYS A 68 -3.63 -1.34 -13.93
CA CYS A 68 -2.18 -1.26 -13.80
C CYS A 68 -1.48 -1.93 -14.99
N LYS A 69 -1.85 -3.16 -15.35
CA LYS A 69 -1.31 -3.89 -16.50
C LYS A 69 -1.52 -3.15 -17.81
N GLN A 70 -2.70 -2.55 -18.01
CA GLN A 70 -2.97 -1.73 -19.21
C GLN A 70 -2.03 -0.52 -19.33
N ARG A 71 -1.56 0.02 -18.20
CA ARG A 71 -0.68 1.17 -18.16
C ARG A 71 0.81 0.81 -18.15
N TYR A 72 1.14 -0.32 -17.54
CA TYR A 72 2.49 -0.84 -17.35
C TYR A 72 2.50 -2.35 -17.65
N PRO A 73 2.40 -2.78 -18.92
CA PRO A 73 2.31 -4.20 -19.27
C PRO A 73 3.46 -5.04 -18.73
N GLU A 74 4.66 -4.46 -18.68
CA GLU A 74 5.89 -5.06 -18.17
C GLU A 74 5.82 -5.50 -16.70
N ILE A 75 4.87 -4.96 -15.93
CA ILE A 75 4.69 -5.34 -14.52
C ILE A 75 4.31 -6.81 -14.35
N GLN A 76 3.70 -7.41 -15.37
CA GLN A 76 3.33 -8.82 -15.36
C GLN A 76 4.56 -9.72 -15.22
N ASP A 77 5.65 -9.37 -15.93
CA ASP A 77 6.85 -10.20 -16.03
C ASP A 77 7.80 -10.05 -14.84
N ILE A 78 7.51 -9.10 -13.94
CA ILE A 78 8.30 -8.91 -12.73
C ILE A 78 8.04 -10.06 -11.76
N ASN A 79 9.10 -10.82 -11.47
CA ASN A 79 9.06 -11.85 -10.45
C ASN A 79 9.15 -11.24 -9.04
N THR A 80 8.36 -11.79 -8.12
CA THR A 80 8.22 -11.37 -6.73
C THR A 80 8.85 -12.40 -5.80
N ASP A 81 10.10 -12.80 -6.04
CA ASP A 81 10.81 -13.88 -5.31
C ASP A 81 10.76 -13.73 -3.77
N GLN A 82 10.60 -12.51 -3.26
CA GLN A 82 10.44 -12.21 -1.83
C GLN A 82 9.07 -11.63 -1.47
N GLY A 83 8.06 -11.82 -2.32
CA GLY A 83 6.70 -11.33 -2.14
C GLY A 83 6.47 -9.86 -2.50
N ILE A 84 7.54 -9.12 -2.78
CA ILE A 84 7.49 -7.75 -3.30
C ILE A 84 8.56 -7.56 -4.36
N ALA A 85 8.20 -6.83 -5.40
CA ALA A 85 9.12 -6.31 -6.40
C ALA A 85 8.67 -4.91 -6.80
N TYR A 86 9.50 -4.19 -7.55
CA TYR A 86 9.11 -2.90 -8.10
C TYR A 86 9.73 -2.67 -9.47
N MET A 87 9.06 -1.84 -10.25
CA MET A 87 9.62 -1.19 -11.43
C MET A 87 9.66 0.31 -11.21
N THR A 88 10.59 0.96 -11.92
CA THR A 88 10.73 2.41 -11.91
C THR A 88 10.42 2.95 -13.30
N THR A 89 9.61 4.00 -13.38
CA THR A 89 9.40 4.76 -14.61
C THR A 89 9.98 6.15 -14.45
N MET A 90 10.75 6.61 -15.44
CA MET A 90 11.35 7.94 -15.45
C MET A 90 10.77 8.76 -16.59
N THR A 91 10.26 9.94 -16.30
CA THR A 91 9.80 10.90 -17.29
C THR A 91 10.64 12.16 -17.19
N LYS A 92 11.32 12.52 -18.27
CA LYS A 92 12.07 13.78 -18.37
C LYS A 92 11.23 14.79 -19.13
N TYR A 93 11.14 16.02 -18.62
CA TYR A 93 10.46 17.12 -19.30
C TYR A 93 11.22 18.42 -19.09
N LYS A 94 11.12 19.34 -20.05
CA LYS A 94 11.71 20.67 -19.96
C LYS A 94 10.64 21.62 -19.39
N ASN A 95 10.93 22.32 -18.31
CA ASN A 95 10.01 23.33 -17.77
C ASN A 95 10.03 24.60 -18.66
N THR A 96 9.17 25.57 -18.35
CA THR A 96 9.06 26.83 -19.07
C THR A 96 10.33 27.69 -19.01
N GLU A 97 11.19 27.44 -18.03
CA GLU A 97 12.48 28.12 -17.82
C GLU A 97 13.65 27.40 -18.53
N GLY A 98 13.37 26.28 -19.17
CA GLY A 98 14.34 25.51 -19.94
C GLY A 98 15.12 24.46 -19.15
N GLU A 99 14.80 24.26 -17.88
CA GLU A 99 15.43 23.23 -17.04
C GLU A 99 14.84 21.84 -17.33
N VAL A 100 15.70 20.83 -17.38
CA VAL A 100 15.27 19.44 -17.50
C VAL A 100 14.90 18.91 -16.12
N GLN A 101 13.61 18.71 -15.91
CA GLN A 101 13.04 18.09 -14.73
C GLN A 101 12.88 16.59 -14.97
N THR A 102 13.20 15.79 -13.95
CA THR A 102 13.00 14.33 -13.98
C THR A 102 11.95 13.96 -12.95
N ASN A 103 10.90 13.30 -13.40
CA ASN A 103 9.91 12.68 -12.54
C ASN A 103 10.15 11.17 -12.52
N GLU A 104 10.52 10.65 -11.36
CA GLU A 104 10.71 9.22 -11.12
C GLU A 104 9.51 8.67 -10.36
N LYS A 105 8.95 7.55 -10.84
CA LYS A 105 7.83 6.87 -10.20
C LYS A 105 8.15 5.41 -9.95
N TYR A 106 7.83 4.96 -8.75
CA TYR A 106 7.90 3.55 -8.38
C TYR A 106 6.53 2.93 -8.54
N ILE A 107 6.52 1.70 -9.04
CA ILE A 107 5.35 0.83 -9.14
C ILE A 107 5.72 -0.46 -8.45
N PHE A 108 5.27 -0.62 -7.21
CA PHE A 108 5.47 -1.86 -6.45
C PHE A 108 4.47 -2.91 -6.92
N LYS A 109 4.92 -4.16 -7.05
CA LYS A 109 4.11 -5.36 -7.22
C LYS A 109 4.23 -6.17 -5.94
N VAL A 110 3.13 -6.27 -5.20
CA VAL A 110 3.07 -7.01 -3.92
C VAL A 110 2.20 -8.23 -4.11
N GLU A 111 2.68 -9.44 -3.81
CA GLU A 111 1.85 -10.65 -3.84
C GLU A 111 0.82 -10.61 -2.70
N SER A 112 -0.46 -10.81 -3.02
CA SER A 112 -1.45 -11.05 -1.98
C SER A 112 -1.19 -12.42 -1.35
N GLY A 113 -1.18 -12.45 -0.02
CA GLY A 113 -1.34 -13.71 0.69
C GLY A 113 -2.81 -14.11 0.83
N GLU A 114 -3.04 -15.20 1.56
CA GLU A 114 -4.36 -15.78 1.79
C GLU A 114 -4.87 -15.51 3.21
N THR A 115 -3.97 -15.12 4.11
CA THR A 115 -4.28 -14.90 5.54
C THR A 115 -4.04 -13.45 5.97
N SER A 116 -4.61 -13.06 7.11
CA SER A 116 -4.34 -11.77 7.74
C SER A 116 -2.86 -11.60 8.13
N GLU A 117 -2.18 -12.69 8.52
CA GLU A 117 -0.74 -12.68 8.80
C GLU A 117 0.09 -12.42 7.55
N ASP A 118 -0.30 -13.00 6.41
CA ASP A 118 0.36 -12.71 5.15
C ASP A 118 0.22 -11.24 4.77
N LEU A 119 -0.98 -10.67 4.92
CA LEU A 119 -1.20 -9.24 4.67
C LEU A 119 -0.29 -8.39 5.54
N TRP A 120 -0.21 -8.69 6.84
CA TRP A 120 0.67 -8.01 7.78
C TRP A 120 2.14 -8.07 7.32
N ASN A 121 2.63 -9.26 6.99
CA ASN A 121 4.00 -9.47 6.53
C ASN A 121 4.29 -8.71 5.22
N ARG A 122 3.35 -8.71 4.28
CA ARG A 122 3.46 -7.97 3.02
C ARG A 122 3.45 -6.47 3.22
N LEU A 123 2.65 -5.94 4.15
CA LEU A 123 2.66 -4.53 4.53
C LEU A 123 4.02 -4.13 5.13
N LYS A 124 4.61 -4.97 6.00
CA LYS A 124 5.95 -4.73 6.57
C LYS A 124 7.05 -4.72 5.52
N LEU A 125 7.01 -5.64 4.55
CA LEU A 125 7.94 -5.66 3.43
C LEU A 125 7.79 -4.40 2.55
N LEU A 126 6.55 -4.02 2.24
CA LEU A 126 6.27 -2.81 1.47
C LEU A 126 6.80 -1.56 2.18
N LYS A 127 6.60 -1.45 3.48
CA LYS A 127 7.18 -0.38 4.31
C LYS A 127 8.70 -0.32 4.17
N GLN A 128 9.40 -1.44 4.37
CA GLN A 128 10.86 -1.48 4.27
C GLN A 128 11.37 -1.01 2.91
N GLU A 129 10.75 -1.47 1.83
CA GLU A 129 11.13 -1.05 0.48
C GLU A 129 10.86 0.45 0.25
N MET A 130 9.78 0.98 0.79
CA MET A 130 9.47 2.39 0.66
C MET A 130 10.40 3.32 1.42
N GLU A 131 10.83 2.93 2.62
CA GLU A 131 11.84 3.66 3.38
C GLU A 131 13.17 3.70 2.62
N LYS A 132 13.64 2.56 2.11
CA LYS A 132 14.87 2.47 1.30
C LYS A 132 14.84 3.36 0.06
N LYS A 133 13.65 3.66 -0.47
CA LYS A 133 13.44 4.48 -1.68
C LYS A 133 12.94 5.89 -1.37
N GLU A 134 12.90 6.29 -0.09
CA GLU A 134 12.43 7.60 0.38
C GLU A 134 11.03 7.95 -0.15
N ARG A 135 10.11 6.98 -0.10
CA ARG A 135 8.74 7.13 -0.58
C ARG A 135 7.76 7.28 0.58
N TYR A 136 6.92 8.32 0.49
CA TYR A 136 6.07 8.77 1.59
C TYR A 136 4.57 8.63 1.31
N ARG A 137 4.16 7.93 0.25
CA ARG A 137 2.74 7.70 -0.08
C ARG A 137 2.48 6.33 -0.69
N VAL A 138 1.44 5.65 -0.22
CA VAL A 138 1.07 4.26 -0.56
C VAL A 138 -0.39 4.19 -0.93
N PRO A 139 -0.73 3.96 -2.20
CA PRO A 139 -2.07 3.49 -2.52
C PRO A 139 -2.17 1.98 -2.22
N ILE A 140 -3.18 1.57 -1.48
CA ILE A 140 -3.51 0.15 -1.27
C ILE A 140 -4.87 -0.10 -1.92
N PRO A 141 -4.97 -0.98 -2.93
CA PRO A 141 -6.25 -1.32 -3.51
C PRO A 141 -7.08 -2.13 -2.51
N LYS A 142 -8.41 -1.96 -2.53
CA LYS A 142 -9.32 -2.83 -1.77
C LYS A 142 -9.08 -4.31 -2.13
N GLN A 143 -8.84 -5.12 -1.11
CA GLN A 143 -8.81 -6.58 -1.21
C GLN A 143 -10.25 -7.09 -1.08
N GLU A 144 -10.69 -7.96 -1.99
CA GLU A 144 -12.07 -8.50 -1.95
C GLU A 144 -12.21 -9.63 -0.92
N SER A 145 -11.13 -10.35 -0.65
CA SER A 145 -11.06 -11.45 0.32
C SER A 145 -10.94 -11.00 1.77
N MET A 146 -10.80 -9.70 2.04
CA MET A 146 -10.63 -9.16 3.39
C MET A 146 -11.51 -7.94 3.61
N GLU A 147 -12.02 -7.81 4.84
CA GLU A 147 -12.75 -6.63 5.23
C GLU A 147 -11.86 -5.38 5.14
N GLN A 148 -12.41 -4.32 4.57
CA GLN A 148 -11.66 -3.09 4.36
C GLN A 148 -11.18 -2.47 5.67
N GLU A 149 -11.94 -2.65 6.74
CA GLU A 149 -11.58 -2.15 8.07
C GLU A 149 -10.34 -2.86 8.62
N VAL A 150 -10.22 -4.19 8.41
CA VAL A 150 -9.03 -4.96 8.77
C VAL A 150 -7.80 -4.47 8.01
N VAL A 151 -7.94 -4.21 6.71
CA VAL A 151 -6.85 -3.64 5.90
C VAL A 151 -6.45 -2.24 6.40
N LYS A 152 -7.43 -1.40 6.77
CA LYS A 152 -7.22 -0.06 7.34
C LYS A 152 -6.39 -0.12 8.62
N LYS A 153 -6.76 -1.01 9.54
CA LYS A 153 -6.09 -1.17 10.83
C LYS A 153 -4.67 -1.72 10.69
N PHE A 154 -4.45 -2.75 9.86
CA PHE A 154 -3.08 -3.25 9.62
C PHE A 154 -2.19 -2.22 8.93
N ALA A 155 -2.72 -1.50 7.94
CA ALA A 155 -1.95 -0.45 7.28
C ALA A 155 -1.56 0.66 8.26
N GLU A 156 -2.51 1.10 9.08
CA GLU A 156 -2.22 2.10 10.11
C GLU A 156 -1.13 1.62 11.07
N ALA A 157 -1.24 0.40 11.59
CA ALA A 157 -0.24 -0.15 12.51
C ALA A 157 1.16 -0.28 11.90
N VAL A 158 1.28 -0.66 10.62
CA VAL A 158 2.58 -0.81 9.97
C VAL A 158 3.21 0.54 9.63
N PHE A 159 2.42 1.50 9.13
CA PHE A 159 2.94 2.74 8.52
C PHE A 159 2.94 3.94 9.45
N ARG A 160 2.27 3.91 10.61
CA ARG A 160 2.06 5.08 11.48
C ARG A 160 3.33 5.79 11.93
N GLU A 161 4.38 5.04 12.29
CA GLU A 161 5.64 5.63 12.77
C GLU A 161 6.47 6.24 11.63
N PHE A 162 6.03 6.05 10.39
CA PHE A 162 6.69 6.51 9.19
C PHE A 162 5.93 7.71 8.66
N ASN A 163 6.63 8.67 8.06
CA ASN A 163 6.00 9.79 7.39
C ASN A 163 5.36 9.35 6.05
N ILE A 164 4.71 8.19 6.04
CA ILE A 164 4.15 7.52 4.87
C ILE A 164 2.62 7.59 4.96
N MET A 165 2.00 8.28 4.03
CA MET A 165 0.54 8.36 3.93
C MET A 165 -0.03 7.19 3.15
N VAL A 166 -0.94 6.43 3.75
CA VAL A 166 -1.64 5.31 3.12
C VAL A 166 -3.02 5.75 2.62
N ASN A 167 -3.33 5.44 1.36
CA ASN A 167 -4.62 5.68 0.75
C ASN A 167 -5.24 4.34 0.33
N ILE A 168 -6.24 3.87 1.07
CA ILE A 168 -7.02 2.69 0.69
C ILE A 168 -8.04 3.09 -0.36
N GLN A 169 -7.98 2.45 -1.52
CA GLN A 169 -8.79 2.83 -2.66
C GLN A 169 -9.93 1.87 -2.93
N THR A 170 -11.10 2.47 -3.06
CA THR A 170 -12.33 1.77 -3.42
C THR A 170 -12.78 2.21 -4.81
N LYS A 171 -13.39 1.27 -5.54
CA LYS A 171 -14.11 1.60 -6.77
C LYS A 171 -15.38 2.39 -6.40
N LYS A 172 -15.80 3.29 -7.30
CA LYS A 172 -17.17 3.81 -7.29
C LYS A 172 -18.16 2.69 -7.60
#